data_AF-A0A1J3KB72-F1
#
_entry.id   AF-A0A1J3KB72-F1
#
_cell.length_a   1.000
_cell.length_b   1.000
_cell.length_c   1.000
_cell.angle_alpha   90.00
_cell.angle_beta   90.00
_cell.angle_gamma   90.00
#
_symmetry.space_group_name_H-M   'P 1'
#
loop_
_entity.id
_entity.type
_entity.pdbx_description
1 polymer ?
#
loop_
_entity_poly.entity_id
_entity_poly.type
_entity_poly.pdbx_seq_one_letter_code
_entity_poly.pdbx_strand_id
1 'polypeptide(L)'
;EDMDGYAAWSTIKESVLQTNCPVNVTDGDSPPFDFGIYLRALSSGIVSSNSFVSKYFFCLWWGLQNLSTLGQGLQTSTYPGEVIFSIALAIAGLLLFALLIGNMQT
;
A
#
# COMPACT_ATOMS: atom_id res chain seq x y z
N GLU A 1 -21.59 18.25 -18.19
CA GLU A 1 -22.46 18.52 -17.03
C GLU A 1 -21.57 19.11 -15.95
N ASP A 2 -21.78 20.39 -15.65
CA ASP A 2 -20.92 21.18 -14.77
C ASP A 2 -21.25 20.80 -13.32
N MET A 3 -20.30 20.18 -12.62
CA MET A 3 -20.52 19.74 -11.24
C MET A 3 -20.24 20.91 -10.29
N ASP A 4 -21.18 21.84 -10.15
CA ASP A 4 -21.06 23.00 -9.24
C ASP A 4 -20.67 22.60 -7.80
N GLY A 5 -21.12 21.42 -7.34
CA GLY A 5 -20.75 20.87 -6.04
C GLY A 5 -19.32 20.31 -5.94
N TYR A 6 -18.69 19.96 -7.06
CA TYR A 6 -17.34 19.38 -7.09
C TYR A 6 -16.28 20.40 -6.69
N ALA A 7 -16.42 21.66 -7.13
CA ALA A 7 -15.50 22.73 -6.76
C ALA A 7 -15.52 22.95 -5.23
N ALA A 8 -16.70 23.08 -4.64
CA ALA A 8 -16.88 23.21 -3.19
C ALA A 8 -16.35 21.99 -2.42
N TRP A 9 -16.66 20.78 -2.89
CA TRP A 9 -16.16 19.56 -2.29
C TRP A 9 -14.64 19.45 -2.37
N SER A 10 -14.04 19.86 -3.49
CA SER A 10 -12.59 19.80 -3.70
C SER A 10 -11.81 20.69 -2.73
N THR A 11 -12.40 21.80 -2.30
CA THR A 11 -11.83 22.71 -1.30
C THR A 11 -11.91 22.16 0.12
N ILE A 12 -12.94 21.36 0.42
CA ILE A 12 -13.23 20.88 1.79
C ILE A 12 -12.65 19.46 2.03
N LYS A 13 -12.41 18.67 0.98
CA LYS A 13 -12.01 17.26 1.09
C LYS A 13 -10.75 17.06 1.93
N GLU A 14 -9.75 17.93 1.82
CA GLU A 14 -8.46 17.72 2.47
C GLU A 14 -8.56 17.89 3.98
N SER A 15 -9.30 18.90 4.45
CA SER A 15 -9.51 19.11 5.89
C SER A 15 -10.33 17.99 6.50
N VAL A 16 -11.42 17.57 5.83
CA VAL A 16 -12.28 16.48 6.32
C VAL A 16 -11.53 15.15 6.36
N LEU A 17 -10.75 14.84 5.33
CA LEU A 17 -9.94 13.62 5.29
C LEU A 17 -8.84 13.64 6.36
N GLN A 18 -8.15 14.76 6.58
CA GLN A 18 -7.13 14.82 7.64
C GLN A 18 -7.72 14.70 9.04
N THR A 19 -8.90 15.26 9.30
CA THR A 19 -9.56 15.20 10.61
C THR A 19 -10.11 13.80 10.92
N ASN A 20 -10.68 13.11 9.93
CA ASN A 20 -11.34 11.82 10.15
C ASN A 20 -10.43 10.61 9.83
N CYS A 21 -9.36 10.82 9.06
CA CYS A 21 -8.52 9.78 8.47
C CYS A 21 -7.04 10.22 8.45
N PRO A 22 -6.39 10.41 9.61
CA PRO A 22 -5.01 10.85 9.67
C PRO A 22 -4.07 9.78 9.07
N VAL A 23 -3.32 10.14 8.03
CA VAL A 23 -2.29 9.27 7.41
C VAL A 23 -0.99 9.25 8.22
N ASN A 24 -0.71 10.33 8.97
CA ASN A 24 0.42 10.43 9.89
C ASN A 24 -0.10 10.27 11.32
N VAL A 25 -0.19 9.03 11.77
CA VAL A 25 -0.56 8.70 13.14
C VAL A 25 0.74 8.66 13.95
N THR A 26 0.92 9.58 14.88
CA THR A 26 1.97 9.47 15.89
C THR A 26 1.64 8.34 16.86
N ASP A 27 2.66 7.56 17.27
CA ASP A 27 2.63 6.26 17.96
C ASP A 27 1.81 6.15 19.29
N GLY A 28 0.96 7.11 19.63
CA GLY A 28 0.18 7.18 20.87
C GLY A 28 -1.34 7.23 20.73
N ASP A 29 -1.89 7.51 19.54
CA ASP A 29 -3.34 7.55 19.33
C ASP A 29 -3.77 6.39 18.42
N SER A 30 -4.72 5.57 18.88
CA SER A 30 -5.35 4.54 18.05
C SER A 30 -6.10 5.23 16.90
N PRO A 31 -5.63 5.13 15.65
CA PRO A 31 -6.25 5.86 14.56
C PRO A 31 -7.66 5.33 14.32
N PRO A 32 -8.62 6.22 14.01
CA PRO A 32 -10.00 5.81 13.71
C PRO A 32 -10.11 4.93 12.46
N PHE A 33 -9.09 4.91 11.60
CA PHE A 33 -9.02 4.09 10.40
C PHE A 33 -7.62 3.48 10.22
N ASP A 34 -7.56 2.16 10.08
CA ASP A 34 -6.33 1.43 9.77
C ASP A 34 -6.21 1.20 8.26
N PHE A 35 -5.27 1.93 7.65
CA PHE A 35 -4.94 1.84 6.22
C PHE A 35 -4.07 0.63 5.85
N GLY A 36 -3.58 -0.14 6.83
CA GLY A 36 -2.82 -1.37 6.62
C GLY A 36 -1.70 -1.22 5.60
N ILE A 37 -1.76 -2.04 4.54
CA ILE A 37 -0.74 -2.07 3.48
C ILE A 37 -0.68 -0.78 2.66
N TYR A 38 -1.77 -0.01 2.60
CA TYR A 38 -1.87 1.21 1.81
C TYR A 38 -1.29 2.43 2.55
N LEU A 39 -1.12 2.36 3.87
CA LEU A 39 -0.54 3.44 4.67
C LEU A 39 0.82 3.88 4.12
N ARG A 40 1.66 2.92 3.70
CA ARG A 40 2.99 3.21 3.14
C ARG A 40 2.91 3.91 1.78
N ALA A 41 1.92 3.58 0.96
CA ALA A 41 1.70 4.24 -0.33
C ALA A 41 1.13 5.65 -0.18
N LEU A 42 0.29 5.87 0.85
CA LEU A 42 -0.28 7.17 1.19
C LEU A 42 0.77 8.09 1.84
N SER A 43 1.52 7.60 2.82
CA SER A 43 2.57 8.34 3.52
C SER A 43 3.73 8.74 2.60
N SER A 44 4.07 7.90 1.62
CA SER A 44 5.15 8.21 0.65
C SER A 44 4.76 9.29 -0.37
N GLY A 45 3.51 9.77 -0.40
CA GLY A 45 3.08 10.82 -1.32
C GLY A 45 3.14 10.43 -2.81
N ILE A 46 3.35 9.14 -3.10
CA ILE A 46 3.51 8.62 -4.46
C ILE A 46 2.21 8.71 -5.25
N VAL A 47 1.07 8.81 -4.56
CA VAL A 47 -0.20 9.13 -5.19
C VAL A 47 -0.20 10.54 -5.83
N SER A 48 0.58 11.49 -5.29
CA SER A 48 0.61 12.91 -5.70
C SER A 48 1.63 13.22 -6.80
N SER A 49 2.76 12.51 -6.85
CA SER A 49 3.78 12.72 -7.89
C SER A 49 3.26 12.33 -9.29
N ASN A 50 3.57 13.09 -10.35
CA ASN A 50 3.04 12.87 -11.71
C ASN A 50 3.92 11.96 -12.59
N SER A 51 5.08 11.50 -12.09
CA SER A 51 6.03 10.69 -12.86
C SER A 51 5.73 9.18 -12.75
N PHE A 52 5.15 8.61 -13.82
CA PHE A 52 4.81 7.18 -13.93
C PHE A 52 5.99 6.26 -13.58
N VAL A 53 7.19 6.61 -14.04
CA VAL A 53 8.42 5.84 -13.81
C VAL A 53 8.74 5.73 -12.32
N SER A 54 8.64 6.83 -11.56
CA SER A 54 8.93 6.82 -10.13
C SER A 54 7.91 5.99 -9.34
N LYS A 55 6.63 6.04 -9.73
CA LYS A 55 5.59 5.21 -9.11
C LYS A 55 5.85 3.73 -9.38
N TYR A 56 6.15 3.40 -10.63
CA TYR A 56 6.40 2.02 -11.04
C TYR A 56 7.59 1.41 -10.28
N PHE A 57 8.74 2.09 -10.28
CA PHE A 57 9.94 1.58 -9.60
C PHE A 57 9.76 1.49 -8.09
N PHE A 58 9.02 2.41 -7.47
CA PHE A 58 8.71 2.30 -6.04
C PHE A 58 7.81 1.10 -5.72
N CYS A 59 6.72 0.93 -6.46
CA CYS A 59 5.82 -0.20 -6.26
C CYS A 59 6.51 -1.54 -6.56
N LEU A 60 7.37 -1.57 -7.58
CA LEU A 60 8.18 -2.74 -7.93
C LEU A 60 9.17 -3.06 -6.81
N TRP A 61 9.90 -2.05 -6.32
CA TRP A 61 10.83 -2.21 -5.20
C TRP A 61 10.10 -2.71 -3.94
N TRP A 62 8.97 -2.10 -3.61
CA TRP A 62 8.15 -2.50 -2.46
C TRP A 62 7.64 -3.93 -2.59
N GLY A 63 7.15 -4.32 -3.78
CA GLY A 63 6.70 -5.68 -4.06
C GLY A 63 7.85 -6.69 -3.95
N LEU A 64 9.01 -6.38 -4.53
CA LEU A 64 10.20 -7.23 -4.50
C LEU A 64 10.73 -7.42 -3.07
N GLN A 65 10.72 -6.36 -2.26
CA GLN A 65 11.09 -6.43 -0.85
C GLN A 65 10.19 -7.39 -0.08
N ASN A 66 8.87 -7.31 -0.27
CA ASN A 66 7.92 -8.20 0.39
C ASN A 66 8.01 -9.64 -0.14
N LEU A 67 8.26 -9.82 -1.44
CA LEU A 67 8.43 -11.14 -2.05
C LEU A 67 9.66 -11.88 -1.50
N SER A 68 10.75 -11.14 -1.28
CA SER A 68 12.00 -11.67 -0.74
C SER A 68 11.89 -12.03 0.75
N THR A 69 11.00 -11.38 1.50
CA THR A 69 10.77 -11.62 2.93
C THR A 69 9.50 -12.44 3.20
N LEU A 70 8.93 -13.11 2.20
CA LEU A 70 7.70 -13.90 2.32
C LEU A 70 6.49 -13.10 2.87
N GLY A 71 6.47 -11.78 2.67
CA GLY A 71 5.39 -10.91 3.11
C GLY A 71 5.42 -10.53 4.58
N GLN A 72 6.49 -10.83 5.33
CA GLN A 72 6.60 -10.53 6.77
C GLN A 72 6.54 -9.03 7.11
N GLY A 73 6.69 -8.14 6.12
CA GLY A 73 6.55 -6.68 6.28
C GLY A 73 5.16 -6.11 5.99
N LEU A 74 4.17 -6.96 5.70
CA LEU A 74 2.80 -6.55 5.37
C LEU A 74 1.95 -6.57 6.64
N GLN A 75 1.59 -5.39 7.13
CA GLN A 75 0.62 -5.22 8.21
C GLN A 75 -0.76 -5.09 7.57
N THR A 76 -1.49 -6.21 7.50
CA THR A 76 -2.84 -6.25 6.91
C THR A 76 -3.87 -5.74 7.90
N SER A 77 -4.73 -4.83 7.45
CA SER A 77 -5.96 -4.45 8.16
C SER A 77 -7.00 -5.58 8.07
N THR A 78 -8.19 -5.41 8.67
CA THR A 78 -9.31 -6.37 8.60
C THR A 78 -9.98 -6.40 7.22
N TYR A 79 -9.43 -5.70 6.23
CA TYR A 79 -9.97 -5.63 4.88
C TYR A 79 -9.62 -6.90 4.07
N PRO A 80 -10.62 -7.66 3.58
CA PRO A 80 -10.38 -8.95 2.93
C PRO A 80 -9.53 -8.84 1.66
N GLY A 81 -9.55 -7.71 0.96
CA GLY A 81 -8.70 -7.48 -0.22
C GLY A 81 -7.21 -7.39 0.12
N GLU A 82 -6.84 -6.82 1.27
CA GLU A 82 -5.44 -6.73 1.72
C GLU A 82 -4.90 -8.12 2.08
N VAL A 83 -5.75 -8.92 2.73
CA VAL A 83 -5.42 -10.29 3.15
C VAL A 83 -5.20 -11.17 1.92
N ILE A 84 -6.10 -11.15 0.94
CA ILE A 84 -5.97 -11.94 -0.30
C ILE A 84 -4.69 -11.54 -1.06
N PHE A 85 -4.41 -10.24 -1.17
CA PHE A 85 -3.21 -9.74 -1.83
C PHE A 85 -1.93 -10.20 -1.12
N SER A 86 -1.92 -10.15 0.22
CA SER A 86 -0.78 -10.58 1.03
C SER A 86 -0.54 -12.09 0.92
N ILE A 87 -1.60 -12.90 0.90
CA ILE A 87 -1.52 -14.35 0.65
C ILE A 87 -0.93 -14.63 -0.73
N ALA A 88 -1.39 -13.92 -1.77
CA ALA A 88 -0.86 -14.10 -3.13
C ALA A 88 0.64 -13.79 -3.22
N LEU A 89 1.09 -12.70 -2.57
CA LEU A 89 2.52 -12.35 -2.49
C LEU A 89 3.33 -13.41 -1.74
N ALA A 90 2.82 -13.94 -0.63
CA ALA A 90 3.49 -15.00 0.12
C ALA A 90 3.64 -16.29 -0.72
N ILE A 91 2.59 -16.69 -1.43
CA ILE A 91 2.62 -17.86 -2.33
C ILE A 91 3.64 -17.64 -3.47
N ALA A 92 3.63 -16.46 -4.08
CA ALA A 92 4.59 -16.13 -5.14
C ALA A 92 6.05 -16.19 -4.63
N GLY A 93 6.32 -15.73 -3.41
CA GLY A 93 7.64 -15.81 -2.78
C GLY A 93 8.09 -17.26 -2.56
N LEU A 94 7.19 -18.11 -2.03
CA LEU A 94 7.46 -19.54 -1.83
C LEU A 94 7.74 -20.27 -3.15
N LEU A 95 6.97 -19.98 -4.21
CA LEU A 95 7.18 -20.55 -5.54
C LEU A 95 8.55 -20.16 -6.12
N LEU A 96 8.95 -18.90 -5.97
CA LEU A 96 10.27 -18.44 -6.41
C LEU A 96 11.42 -19.11 -5.66
N PHE A 97 11.30 -19.26 -4.32
CA PHE A 97 12.29 -19.99 -3.54
C PHE A 97 12.38 -21.46 -3.96
N ALA A 98 11.24 -22.13 -4.17
CA ALA A 98 11.20 -23.51 -4.63
C ALA A 98 11.86 -23.67 -6.02
N LEU A 99 11.57 -22.76 -6.96
CA LEU A 99 12.19 -22.74 -8.29
C LEU A 99 13.70 -22.46 -8.23
N LEU A 100 14.15 -21.57 -7.35
CA LEU A 100 15.56 -21.27 -7.18
C LEU A 100 16.33 -22.48 -6.64
N ILE A 101 15.81 -23.13 -5.59
CA ILE A 101 16.39 -24.34 -5.01
C ILE A 101 16.45 -25.46 -6.06
N GLY A 102 15.36 -25.64 -6.83
CA GLY A 102 15.32 -26.61 -7.93
C GLY A 102 16.41 -26.34 -8.97
N ASN A 103 16.58 -25.10 -9.40
CA ASN A 103 17.62 -24.73 -10.37
C ASN A 103 19.05 -24.80 -9.82
N MET A 104 19.27 -24.64 -8.50
CA MET A 104 20.61 -24.81 -7.91
C MET A 104 20.97 -26.27 -7.63
N GLN A 105 19.97 -27.15 -7.52
CA GLN A 105 20.19 -28.60 -7.36
C GLN A 105 20.39 -29.33 -8.71
N THR A 106 20.27 -28.63 -9.85
CA THR A 106 20.55 -29.17 -11.18
C THR A 106 21.95 -28.80 -11.63
#